data_AF-A0ABC8LHV0-F1
#
_entry.id   AF-A0ABC8LHV0-F1
#
_cell.length_a   1.000
_cell.length_b   1.000
_cell.length_c   1.000
_cell.angle_alpha   90.00
_cell.angle_beta   90.00
_cell.angle_gamma   90.00
#
_symmetry.space_group_name_H-M   'P 1'
#
loop_
_entity.id
_entity.type
_entity.pdbx_description
1 polymer ?
#
loop_
_entity_poly.entity_id
_entity_poly.type
_entity_poly.pdbx_seq_one_letter_code
_entity_poly.pdbx_strand_id
1 'polypeptide(L)'
;MLELFEIAKKSADVANAKGLLAAKAETSICVDTLTLLIRFSISATAPETRRIMERLGHLTRHKDRKICTSASVLLQHWSQSIRDQQ
;
A
#
# COMPACT_ATOMS: atom_id res chain seq x y z
N MET A 1 -10.78 5.72 -1.45
CA MET A 1 -9.42 5.25 -1.78
C MET A 1 -8.37 5.84 -0.84
N LEU A 2 -8.30 7.17 -0.72
CA LEU A 2 -7.35 7.84 0.18
C LEU A 2 -7.48 7.36 1.64
N GLU A 3 -8.70 7.23 2.16
CA GLU A 3 -8.93 6.75 3.54
C GLU A 3 -8.38 5.34 3.77
N LEU A 4 -8.60 4.42 2.83
CA LEU A 4 -8.02 3.06 2.90
C LEU A 4 -6.50 3.13 2.89
N PHE A 5 -5.91 4.00 2.07
CA PHE A 5 -4.46 4.18 2.10
C PHE A 5 -3.96 4.74 3.43
N GLU A 6 -4.66 5.69 4.05
CA GLU A 6 -4.29 6.21 5.37
C GLU A 6 -4.41 5.13 6.47
N ILE A 7 -5.40 4.25 6.41
CA ILE A 7 -5.52 3.10 7.32
C ILE A 7 -4.34 2.15 7.15
N ALA A 8 -4.00 1.80 5.90
CA ALA A 8 -2.88 0.93 5.58
C ALA A 8 -1.55 1.54 6.07
N LYS A 9 -1.35 2.84 5.83
CA LYS A 9 -0.16 3.57 6.25
C LYS A 9 -0.05 3.65 7.76
N LYS A 10 -1.12 4.06 8.46
CA LYS A 10 -1.14 4.12 9.92
C LYS A 10 -0.80 2.77 10.55
N SER A 11 -1.33 1.69 9.98
CA SER A 11 -1.02 0.33 10.42
C SER A 11 0.44 -0.03 10.17
N ALA A 12 1.02 0.33 9.01
CA ALA A 12 2.44 0.14 8.75
C ALA A 12 3.33 0.93 9.74
N ASP A 13 2.97 2.18 10.05
CA ASP A 13 3.72 3.01 11.00
C ASP A 13 3.71 2.40 12.41
N VAL A 14 2.56 1.92 12.88
CA VAL A 14 2.46 1.21 14.17
C VAL A 14 3.24 -0.10 14.13
N ALA A 15 3.19 -0.84 13.03
CA ALA A 15 3.95 -2.07 12.88
C ALA A 15 5.47 -1.83 12.95
N ASN A 16 5.95 -0.77 12.31
CA ASN A 16 7.35 -0.35 12.37
C ASN A 16 7.77 0.07 13.79
N ALA A 17 6.89 0.73 14.55
CA ALA A 17 7.16 1.17 15.92
C ALA A 17 7.17 0.02 16.94
N LYS A 18 6.23 -0.94 16.83
CA LYS A 18 6.11 -2.08 17.74
C LYS A 18 7.16 -3.17 17.51
N GLY A 19 7.72 -3.24 16.30
CA GLY A 19 8.63 -4.30 15.88
C GLY A 19 7.91 -5.57 15.43
N LEU A 20 8.61 -6.39 14.63
CA LEU A 20 8.02 -7.48 13.83
C LEU A 20 7.23 -8.52 14.64
N LEU A 21 7.65 -8.82 15.87
CA LEU A 21 7.04 -9.88 16.68
C LEU A 21 5.70 -9.44 17.32
N ALA A 22 5.57 -8.15 17.64
CA ALA A 22 4.38 -7.59 18.30
C ALA A 22 3.37 -6.96 17.31
N ALA A 23 3.79 -6.73 16.06
CA ALA A 23 3.03 -6.02 15.03
C ALA A 23 2.11 -6.89 14.16
N LYS A 24 1.78 -8.13 14.58
CA LYS A 24 1.05 -9.08 13.73
C LYS A 24 -0.33 -8.56 13.28
N ALA A 25 -1.06 -7.91 14.19
CA ALA A 25 -2.39 -7.37 13.90
C ALA A 25 -2.31 -6.23 12.89
N GLU A 26 -1.40 -5.28 13.12
CA GLU A 26 -1.20 -4.12 12.24
C GLU A 26 -0.66 -4.53 10.88
N THR A 27 0.19 -5.54 10.84
CA THR A 27 0.65 -6.16 9.59
C THR A 27 -0.51 -6.73 8.80
N SER A 28 -1.42 -7.45 9.45
CA SER A 28 -2.64 -7.97 8.79
C SER A 28 -3.50 -6.83 8.26
N ILE A 29 -3.84 -5.85 9.11
CA ILE A 29 -4.67 -4.71 8.71
C ILE A 29 -4.05 -3.96 7.53
N CYS A 30 -2.74 -3.73 7.55
CA CYS A 30 -2.03 -3.10 6.44
C CYS A 30 -2.19 -3.92 5.15
N VAL A 31 -1.88 -5.22 5.20
CA VAL A 31 -1.94 -6.11 4.02
C VAL A 31 -3.37 -6.24 3.48
N ASP A 32 -4.35 -6.43 4.35
CA ASP A 32 -5.77 -6.56 3.98
C ASP A 32 -6.27 -5.28 3.32
N THR A 33 -5.89 -4.12 3.87
CA THR A 33 -6.28 -2.82 3.31
C THR A 33 -5.61 -2.53 1.97
N LEU A 34 -4.33 -2.89 1.80
CA LEU A 34 -3.64 -2.82 0.51
C LEU A 34 -4.29 -3.74 -0.53
N THR A 35 -4.77 -4.91 -0.12
CA THR A 35 -5.51 -5.84 -0.99
C THR A 35 -6.86 -5.26 -1.42
N LEU A 36 -7.56 -4.55 -0.54
CA LEU A 36 -8.77 -3.82 -0.93
C LEU A 36 -8.47 -2.72 -1.95
N LEU A 37 -7.34 -2.02 -1.82
CA LEU A 37 -6.91 -0.98 -2.77
C LEU A 37 -6.63 -1.53 -4.19
N ILE A 38 -6.17 -2.78 -4.32
CA ILE A 38 -5.97 -3.42 -5.64
C ILE A 38 -7.25 -3.43 -6.48
N ARG A 39 -8.42 -3.58 -5.83
CA ARG A 39 -9.72 -3.71 -6.52
C ARG A 39 -10.23 -2.40 -7.12
N PHE A 40 -9.62 -1.27 -6.79
CA PHE A 40 -10.01 0.01 -7.35
C PHE A 40 -9.35 0.22 -8.72
N SER A 41 -10.15 0.66 -9.70
CA SER A 41 -9.60 1.24 -10.92
C SER A 41 -8.98 2.58 -10.59
N ILE A 42 -7.76 2.79 -11.07
CA ILE A 42 -7.03 4.04 -10.93
C ILE A 42 -6.87 4.71 -12.29
N SER A 43 -6.60 6.01 -12.28
CA SER A 43 -6.24 6.77 -13.46
C SER A 43 -4.92 7.48 -13.22
N ALA A 44 -4.06 7.50 -14.25
CA ALA A 44 -2.81 8.24 -14.26
C ALA A 44 -3.01 9.76 -14.14
N THR A 45 -4.15 10.26 -14.62
CA THR A 45 -4.50 11.68 -14.60
C THR A 45 -5.06 12.13 -13.25
N ALA A 46 -5.43 11.19 -12.37
CA ALA A 46 -5.95 11.52 -11.05
C ALA A 46 -4.80 11.87 -10.08
N PRO A 47 -4.77 13.09 -9.52
CA PRO A 47 -3.68 13.53 -8.64
C PRO A 47 -3.57 12.71 -7.35
N GLU A 48 -4.69 12.15 -6.88
CA GLU A 48 -4.72 11.25 -5.73
C GLU A 48 -3.95 9.95 -5.99
N THR A 49 -4.12 9.35 -7.16
CA THR A 49 -3.39 8.13 -7.57
C THR A 49 -1.89 8.35 -7.47
N ARG A 50 -1.38 9.44 -8.05
CA ARG A 50 0.06 9.75 -8.04
C ARG A 50 0.60 9.89 -6.62
N ARG A 51 -0.11 10.62 -5.76
CA ARG A 51 0.27 10.80 -4.35
C ARG A 51 0.31 9.49 -3.59
N ILE A 52 -0.67 8.61 -3.83
CA ILE A 52 -0.71 7.28 -3.20
C ILE A 52 0.43 6.40 -3.72
N MET A 53 0.71 6.41 -5.03
CA MET A 53 1.80 5.64 -5.63
C MET A 53 3.19 6.05 -5.11
N GLU A 54 3.46 7.34 -4.96
CA GLU A 54 4.71 7.82 -4.35
C GLU A 54 4.86 7.30 -2.91
N ARG A 55 3.80 7.38 -2.11
CA ARG A 55 3.81 6.92 -0.72
C ARG A 55 3.87 5.38 -0.63
N LEU A 56 3.27 4.65 -1.57
CA LEU A 56 3.42 3.21 -1.73
C LEU A 56 4.88 2.82 -1.98
N GLY A 57 5.59 3.61 -2.79
CA GLY A 57 7.03 3.43 -3.04
C GLY A 57 7.88 3.49 -1.77
N HIS A 58 7.42 4.17 -0.71
CA HIS A 58 8.06 4.12 0.61
C HIS A 58 7.68 2.86 1.39
N LEU A 59 6.41 2.41 1.31
CA LEU A 59 5.97 1.17 1.95
C LEU A 59 6.64 -0.08 1.36
N THR A 60 7.06 -0.07 0.09
CA THR A 60 7.83 -1.19 -0.49
C THR A 60 9.19 -1.40 0.18
N ARG A 61 9.69 -0.43 0.97
CA ARG A 61 10.94 -0.54 1.74
C ARG A 61 10.70 -0.87 3.21
N HIS A 62 9.48 -1.24 3.58
CA HIS A 62 9.11 -1.55 4.95
C HIS A 62 9.88 -2.78 5.48
N LYS A 63 10.24 -2.77 6.77
CA LYS A 63 11.02 -3.85 7.41
C LYS A 63 10.25 -5.17 7.50
N ASP A 64 8.92 -5.08 7.66
CA ASP A 64 8.04 -6.25 7.59
C ASP A 64 7.89 -6.71 6.13
N ARG A 65 8.28 -7.97 5.88
CA ARG A 65 8.27 -8.58 4.55
C ARG A 65 6.87 -8.69 3.96
N LYS A 66 5.82 -8.89 4.76
CA LYS A 66 4.45 -8.99 4.26
C LYS A 66 3.95 -7.63 3.79
N ILE A 67 4.21 -6.57 4.56
CA ILE A 67 3.87 -5.19 4.16
C ILE A 67 4.63 -4.82 2.89
N CYS A 68 5.95 -5.02 2.87
CA CYS A 68 6.80 -4.75 1.70
C CYS A 68 6.30 -5.49 0.45
N THR A 69 5.98 -6.79 0.58
CA THR A 69 5.49 -7.61 -0.53
C THR A 69 4.13 -7.11 -1.02
N SER A 70 3.18 -6.89 -0.12
CA SER A 70 1.83 -6.42 -0.47
C SER A 70 1.86 -5.03 -1.14
N ALA A 71 2.65 -4.10 -0.60
CA ALA A 71 2.83 -2.78 -1.20
C ALA A 71 3.47 -2.86 -2.60
N SER A 72 4.43 -3.77 -2.79
CA SER A 72 5.07 -3.98 -4.09
C SER A 72 4.09 -4.53 -5.11
N VAL A 73 3.26 -5.51 -4.73
CA VAL A 73 2.21 -6.09 -5.60
C VAL A 73 1.22 -5.01 -6.00
N LEU A 74 0.72 -4.20 -5.05
CA LEU A 74 -0.20 -3.10 -5.34
C LEU A 74 0.43 -2.07 -6.29
N LEU A 75 1.67 -1.65 -6.04
CA LEU A 75 2.38 -0.69 -6.88
C LEU A 75 2.58 -1.21 -8.30
N GLN A 76 2.93 -2.49 -8.46
CA GLN A 76 3.08 -3.12 -9.78
C GLN A 76 1.74 -3.22 -10.52
N HIS A 77 0.69 -3.67 -9.84
CA HIS A 77 -0.66 -3.76 -10.40
C HIS A 77 -1.15 -2.41 -10.91
N TRP A 78 -1.01 -1.36 -10.10
CA TRP A 78 -1.39 0.00 -10.47
C TRP A 78 -0.53 0.56 -11.61
N SER A 79 0.77 0.32 -11.58
CA SER A 79 1.66 0.74 -12.68
C SER A 79 1.29 0.06 -14.00
N GLN A 80 0.91 -1.22 -13.97
CA GLN A 80 0.43 -1.94 -15.14
C GLN A 80 -0.92 -1.40 -15.61
N SER A 81 -1.89 -1.23 -14.70
CA SER A 81 -3.21 -0.68 -15.02
C SER A 81 -3.13 0.71 -15.66
N ILE A 82 -2.18 1.55 -15.25
CA ILE A 82 -1.94 2.85 -15.89
C ILE A 82 -1.38 2.69 -17.30
N ARG A 83 -0.41 1.78 -17.50
CA ARG A 83 0.17 1.53 -18.83
C ARG A 83 -0.86 1.00 -19.81
N ASP A 84 -1.76 0.14 -19.36
CA ASP A 84 -2.82 -0.45 -20.20
C ASP A 84 -3.90 0.58 -20.60
N GLN A 85 -3.93 1.76 -19.96
CA GLN A 85 -4.83 2.87 -20.30
C GLN A 85 -4.25 3.82 -21.36
N GLN A 86 -2.99 3.64 -21.77
CA GLN A 86 -2.30 4.48 -22.76
C GLN A 86 -2.30 3.80 -24.14
#